data_AF-A0A927AUW4-F1
#
_entry.id   AF-A0A927AUW4-F1
#
_cell.length_a   1.000
_cell.length_b   1.000
_cell.length_c   1.000
_cell.angle_alpha   90.00
_cell.angle_beta   90.00
_cell.angle_gamma   90.00
#
_symmetry.space_group_name_H-M   'P 1'
#
loop_
_entity.id
_entity.type
_entity.pdbx_description
1 polymer ?
#
loop_
_entity_poly.entity_id
_entity_poly.type
_entity_poly.pdbx_seq_one_letter_code
_entity_poly.pdbx_strand_id
1 'polypeptide(L)'
;MKQLVRIGRAFYAAALFVYGCQQLYFGSFRDVFFSVYQQHLPFLNVFAWAFGLYLIITGALLLVSGTGKKAALLLGAIWMSLFLGTHLTYELISEPNKLYHLGLWTTPLKELALAGGAFVVAYSFETPLTGKLAVLEKIMPYGNLFFLYTMTSYGISHIIYAEFLVNTVPGWMANHLFWVNLTGVALTTSGIALILGIRIRIIALLLSLMIFLWFWLIHVPGALWDPVGNRGNLLASAFDALAYSGVALLIGLTMKKQKWVENIERWQ
;
A
#
# COMPACT_ATOMS: atom_id res chain seq x y z
N MET A 1 -20.62 -2.91 -10.12
CA MET A 1 -19.33 -3.59 -9.85
C MET A 1 -18.17 -3.03 -10.69
N LYS A 2 -18.27 -2.96 -12.04
CA LYS A 2 -17.19 -2.44 -12.91
C LYS A 2 -16.71 -1.02 -12.54
N GLN A 3 -17.62 -0.12 -12.16
CA GLN A 3 -17.27 1.23 -11.72
C GLN A 3 -16.45 1.22 -10.41
N LEU A 4 -16.83 0.42 -9.41
CA LEU A 4 -16.08 0.31 -8.15
C LEU A 4 -14.66 -0.26 -8.36
N VAL A 5 -14.50 -1.22 -9.28
CA VAL A 5 -13.17 -1.71 -9.67
C VAL A 5 -12.35 -0.61 -10.35
N ARG A 6 -12.96 0.25 -11.15
CA ARG A 6 -12.27 1.42 -11.72
C ARG A 6 -11.88 2.45 -10.65
N ILE A 7 -12.72 2.65 -9.64
CA ILE A 7 -12.41 3.52 -8.48
C ILE A 7 -11.21 2.99 -7.69
N GLY A 8 -11.19 1.69 -7.37
CA GLY A 8 -10.06 1.09 -6.66
C GLY A 8 -8.73 1.24 -7.42
N ARG A 9 -8.75 1.08 -8.74
CA ARG A 9 -7.59 1.34 -9.61
C ARG A 9 -7.20 2.83 -9.64
N ALA A 10 -8.17 3.73 -9.67
CA ALA A 10 -7.92 5.17 -9.68
C ALA A 10 -7.31 5.68 -8.38
N PHE A 11 -7.75 5.14 -7.23
CA PHE A 11 -7.16 5.46 -5.93
C PHE A 11 -5.68 5.07 -5.89
N TYR A 12 -5.35 3.88 -6.38
CA TYR A 12 -3.97 3.44 -6.49
C TYR A 12 -3.16 4.29 -7.49
N ALA A 13 -3.73 4.60 -8.66
CA ALA A 13 -3.09 5.44 -9.67
C ALA A 13 -2.81 6.87 -9.17
N ALA A 14 -3.66 7.42 -8.31
CA ALA A 14 -3.46 8.74 -7.72
C ALA A 14 -2.20 8.79 -6.85
N ALA A 15 -1.91 7.73 -6.09
CA ALA A 15 -0.65 7.64 -5.34
C ALA A 15 0.57 7.59 -6.26
N LEU A 16 0.51 6.84 -7.35
CA LEU A 16 1.60 6.80 -8.34
C LEU A 16 1.86 8.16 -8.96
N PHE A 17 0.78 8.91 -9.28
CA PHE A 17 0.89 10.26 -9.79
C PHE A 17 1.59 11.17 -8.79
N VAL A 18 1.18 11.16 -7.52
CA VAL A 18 1.79 11.99 -6.46
C VAL A 18 3.26 11.62 -6.25
N TYR A 19 3.59 10.33 -6.13
CA TYR A 19 4.98 9.88 -6.03
C TYR A 19 5.83 10.32 -7.22
N GLY A 20 5.26 10.24 -8.44
CA GLY A 20 5.94 10.68 -9.65
C GLY A 20 6.20 12.18 -9.67
N CYS A 21 5.19 12.99 -9.35
CA CYS A 21 5.33 14.45 -9.23
C CYS A 21 6.36 14.84 -8.17
N GLN A 22 6.37 14.16 -7.02
CA GLN A 22 7.34 14.44 -5.96
C GLN A 22 8.78 14.14 -6.41
N GLN A 23 9.02 13.04 -7.11
CA GLN A 23 10.36 12.74 -7.61
C GLN A 23 10.83 13.73 -8.68
N LEU A 24 9.92 14.17 -9.55
CA LEU A 24 10.20 15.23 -10.53
C LEU A 24 10.54 16.56 -9.83
N TYR A 25 9.75 16.94 -8.83
CA TYR A 25 9.91 18.20 -8.12
C TYR A 25 11.16 18.24 -7.24
N PHE A 26 11.40 17.20 -6.43
CA PHE A 26 12.53 17.16 -5.50
C PHE A 26 13.83 16.64 -6.13
N GLY A 27 13.78 16.05 -7.32
CA GLY A 27 14.96 15.50 -8.01
C GLY A 27 15.70 14.43 -7.21
N SER A 28 15.00 13.72 -6.31
CA SER A 28 15.54 12.65 -5.47
C SER A 28 14.50 11.56 -5.26
N PHE A 29 14.97 10.34 -5.00
CA PHE A 29 14.07 9.25 -4.62
C PHE A 29 13.42 9.54 -3.27
N ARG A 30 12.14 9.19 -3.19
CA ARG A 30 11.41 9.17 -1.91
C ARG A 30 11.93 8.01 -1.07
N ASP A 31 11.96 8.19 0.24
CA ASP A 31 12.49 7.20 1.19
C ASP A 31 11.74 5.86 1.12
N VAL A 32 10.51 5.87 0.61
CA VAL A 32 9.73 4.66 0.35
C VAL A 32 10.40 3.73 -0.67
N PHE A 33 11.19 4.24 -1.62
CA PHE A 33 11.80 3.43 -2.69
C PHE A 33 13.29 3.17 -2.46
N PHE A 34 14.00 4.12 -1.87
CA PHE A 34 15.44 4.05 -1.64
C PHE A 34 15.76 4.43 -0.21
N SER A 35 16.53 3.59 0.48
CA SER A 35 16.99 3.87 1.84
C SER A 35 18.10 4.94 1.85
N VAL A 36 18.33 5.53 3.03
CA VAL A 36 19.35 6.59 3.22
C VAL A 36 20.75 6.17 2.74
N TYR A 37 21.05 4.87 2.83
CA TYR A 37 22.32 4.28 2.40
C TYR A 37 22.65 4.52 0.92
N GLN A 38 21.64 4.63 0.06
CA GLN A 38 21.83 4.66 -1.39
C GLN A 38 21.93 6.07 -1.96
N GLN A 39 21.95 7.10 -1.12
CA GLN A 39 22.05 8.52 -1.54
C GLN A 39 23.40 8.88 -2.18
N HIS A 40 24.39 8.00 -2.14
CA HIS A 40 25.73 8.22 -2.70
C HIS A 40 25.89 7.77 -4.16
N LEU A 41 24.89 7.11 -4.75
CA LEU A 41 24.99 6.63 -6.13
C LEU A 41 25.08 7.82 -7.12
N PRO A 42 25.92 7.74 -8.16
CA PRO A 42 25.99 8.79 -9.16
C PRO A 42 24.69 8.85 -9.98
N PHE A 43 24.33 10.05 -10.45
CA PHE A 43 23.15 10.30 -11.32
C PHE A 43 21.78 9.94 -10.71
N LEU A 44 21.67 9.88 -9.37
CA LEU A 44 20.40 9.59 -8.69
C LEU A 44 19.24 10.52 -9.08
N ASN A 45 19.54 11.79 -9.35
CA ASN A 45 18.56 12.76 -9.83
C ASN A 45 17.95 12.34 -11.18
N VAL A 46 18.78 11.89 -12.13
CA VAL A 46 18.33 11.40 -13.43
C VAL A 46 17.46 10.15 -13.27
N PHE A 47 17.89 9.22 -12.42
CA PHE A 47 17.11 8.02 -12.13
C PHE A 47 15.78 8.34 -11.41
N ALA A 48 15.77 9.29 -10.48
CA ALA A 48 14.57 9.73 -9.79
C ALA A 48 13.57 10.38 -10.77
N TRP A 49 14.04 11.22 -11.69
CA TRP A 49 13.18 11.80 -12.72
C TRP A 49 12.61 10.76 -13.67
N ALA A 50 13.45 9.84 -14.15
CA ALA A 50 13.02 8.75 -15.03
C ALA A 50 12.00 7.83 -14.32
N PHE A 51 12.25 7.48 -13.06
CA PHE A 51 11.33 6.68 -12.26
C PHE A 51 10.04 7.44 -11.96
N GLY A 52 10.11 8.76 -11.70
CA GLY A 52 8.94 9.61 -11.53
C GLY A 52 8.03 9.66 -12.77
N LEU A 53 8.61 9.82 -13.97
CA LEU A 53 7.86 9.72 -15.24
C LEU A 53 7.26 8.33 -15.42
N TYR A 54 8.02 7.28 -15.12
CA TYR A 54 7.53 5.90 -15.17
C TYR A 54 6.30 5.70 -14.26
N LEU A 55 6.29 6.24 -13.04
CA LEU A 55 5.15 6.14 -12.12
C LEU A 55 3.91 6.88 -12.67
N ILE A 56 4.08 8.08 -13.22
CA ILE A 56 2.96 8.85 -13.82
C ILE A 56 2.36 8.10 -15.01
N ILE A 57 3.21 7.62 -15.93
CA ILE A 57 2.77 6.87 -17.12
C ILE A 57 2.07 5.58 -16.67
N THR A 58 2.65 4.86 -15.72
CA THR A 58 2.05 3.63 -15.18
C THR A 58 0.69 3.91 -14.56
N GLY A 59 0.56 4.96 -13.74
CA GLY A 59 -0.72 5.38 -13.15
C GLY A 59 -1.81 5.65 -14.20
N ALA A 60 -1.47 6.34 -15.29
CA ALA A 60 -2.40 6.55 -16.40
C ALA A 60 -2.82 5.23 -17.07
N LEU A 61 -1.87 4.31 -17.30
CA LEU A 61 -2.14 3.00 -17.89
C LEU A 61 -3.04 2.11 -17.03
N LEU A 62 -3.03 2.26 -15.70
CA LEU A 62 -3.92 1.50 -14.80
C LEU A 62 -5.42 1.82 -15.05
N LEU A 63 -5.71 2.95 -15.68
CA LEU A 63 -7.08 3.37 -16.01
C LEU A 63 -7.54 2.93 -17.40
N VAL A 64 -6.62 2.43 -18.24
CA VAL A 64 -6.87 2.02 -19.63
C VAL A 64 -7.05 0.51 -19.71
N SER A 65 -8.07 0.06 -20.46
CA SER A 65 -8.30 -1.36 -20.73
C SER A 65 -7.23 -1.91 -21.67
N GLY A 66 -6.70 -3.11 -21.38
CA GLY A 66 -5.73 -3.82 -22.22
C GLY A 66 -4.30 -3.74 -21.70
N THR A 67 -3.74 -2.53 -21.59
CA THR A 67 -2.33 -2.33 -21.16
C THR A 67 -2.16 -2.29 -19.63
N GLY A 68 -3.21 -1.97 -18.88
CA GLY A 68 -3.14 -1.77 -17.43
C GLY A 68 -2.66 -2.99 -16.64
N LYS A 69 -3.02 -4.22 -17.05
CA LYS A 69 -2.55 -5.43 -16.37
C LYS A 69 -1.04 -5.59 -16.45
N LYS A 70 -0.47 -5.42 -17.65
CA LYS A 70 0.98 -5.51 -17.88
C LYS A 70 1.71 -4.44 -17.08
N ALA A 71 1.19 -3.22 -17.07
CA ALA A 71 1.77 -2.11 -16.31
C ALA A 71 1.76 -2.40 -14.80
N ALA A 72 0.65 -2.88 -14.27
CA ALA A 72 0.50 -3.25 -12.86
C ALA A 72 1.43 -4.41 -12.44
N LEU A 73 1.56 -5.46 -13.26
CA LEU A 73 2.47 -6.57 -12.97
C LEU A 73 3.94 -6.13 -12.94
N LEU A 74 4.36 -5.32 -13.91
CA LEU A 74 5.71 -4.78 -13.95
C LEU A 74 5.98 -3.88 -12.75
N LEU A 75 5.02 -3.02 -12.39
CA LEU A 75 5.11 -2.18 -11.21
C LEU A 75 5.28 -2.99 -9.93
N GLY A 76 4.45 -4.01 -9.73
CA GLY A 76 4.55 -4.89 -8.55
C GLY A 76 5.88 -5.63 -8.49
N ALA A 77 6.40 -6.09 -9.62
CA ALA A 77 7.71 -6.72 -9.70
C ALA A 77 8.86 -5.75 -9.38
N ILE A 78 8.80 -4.51 -9.88
CA ILE A 78 9.81 -3.49 -9.58
C ILE A 78 9.79 -3.15 -8.09
N TRP A 79 8.60 -2.90 -7.52
CA TRP A 79 8.47 -2.57 -6.10
C TRP A 79 8.90 -3.73 -5.19
N MET A 80 8.59 -4.96 -5.56
CA MET A 80 9.11 -6.14 -4.87
C MET A 80 10.64 -6.24 -4.94
N SER A 81 11.22 -5.91 -6.10
CA SER A 81 12.67 -5.97 -6.29
C SER A 81 13.38 -4.89 -5.49
N LEU A 82 12.80 -3.69 -5.42
CA LEU A 82 13.27 -2.61 -4.55
C LEU A 82 13.17 -3.02 -3.08
N PHE A 83 12.00 -3.50 -2.63
CA PHE A 83 11.84 -3.99 -1.25
C PHE A 83 12.90 -5.02 -0.87
N LEU A 84 13.12 -6.04 -1.70
CA LEU A 84 14.10 -7.09 -1.43
C LEU A 84 15.55 -6.59 -1.50
N GLY A 85 15.85 -5.70 -2.45
CA GLY A 85 17.22 -5.27 -2.77
C GLY A 85 17.70 -4.05 -2.01
N THR A 86 16.80 -3.16 -1.57
CA THR A 86 17.12 -1.89 -0.91
C THR A 86 16.75 -1.91 0.57
N HIS A 87 15.46 -2.13 0.89
CA HIS A 87 14.96 -2.03 2.26
C HIS A 87 15.28 -3.25 3.10
N LEU A 88 14.94 -4.45 2.60
CA LEU A 88 15.15 -5.68 3.36
C LEU A 88 16.63 -5.94 3.63
N THR A 89 17.49 -5.68 2.65
CA THR A 89 18.95 -5.76 2.82
C THR A 89 19.45 -4.73 3.82
N TYR A 90 19.00 -3.47 3.74
CA TYR A 90 19.41 -2.42 4.67
C TYR A 90 19.01 -2.76 6.11
N GLU A 91 17.74 -3.11 6.36
CA GLU A 91 17.24 -3.39 7.70
C GLU A 91 17.91 -4.64 8.32
N LEU A 92 18.14 -5.69 7.52
CA LEU A 92 18.75 -6.93 8.02
C LEU A 92 20.27 -6.82 8.22
N ILE A 93 20.98 -6.05 7.38
CA ILE A 93 22.45 -6.05 7.34
C ILE A 93 23.04 -4.83 8.06
N SER A 94 22.46 -3.64 7.87
CA SER A 94 23.03 -2.39 8.34
C SER A 94 22.55 -1.98 9.74
N GLU A 95 21.35 -2.42 10.17
CA GLU A 95 20.81 -2.14 11.50
C GLU A 95 20.44 -3.41 12.32
N PRO A 96 21.31 -4.43 12.41
CA PRO A 96 20.96 -5.76 12.94
C PRO A 96 20.49 -5.76 14.40
N ASN A 97 20.90 -4.78 15.21
CA ASN A 97 20.53 -4.71 16.64
C ASN A 97 19.16 -4.04 16.89
N LYS A 98 18.44 -3.61 15.85
CA LYS A 98 17.15 -2.90 15.99
C LYS A 98 15.97 -3.60 15.31
N LEU A 99 16.12 -4.86 14.89
CA LEU A 99 15.08 -5.65 14.22
C LEU A 99 13.73 -5.67 14.98
N TYR A 100 13.77 -5.52 16.31
CA TYR A 100 12.60 -5.49 17.18
C TYR A 100 11.86 -4.14 17.22
N HIS A 101 12.42 -3.07 16.66
CA HIS A 101 11.79 -1.76 16.63
C HIS A 101 10.90 -1.61 15.38
N LEU A 102 9.61 -1.96 15.53
CA LEU A 102 8.60 -1.91 14.45
C LEU A 102 8.54 -0.59 13.70
N GLY A 103 8.95 0.52 14.32
CA GLY A 103 9.07 1.83 13.68
C GLY A 103 9.98 1.83 12.43
N LEU A 104 11.08 1.05 12.43
CA LEU A 104 12.00 0.97 11.28
C LEU A 104 11.35 0.25 10.10
N TRP A 105 10.50 -0.74 10.39
CA TRP A 105 9.77 -1.50 9.38
C TRP A 105 8.61 -0.72 8.75
N THR A 106 8.28 0.49 9.21
CA THR A 106 7.16 1.25 8.67
C THR A 106 7.31 1.55 7.18
N THR A 107 8.49 1.98 6.74
CA THR A 107 8.80 2.30 5.33
C THR A 107 8.95 1.04 4.46
N PRO A 108 9.72 0.00 4.86
CA PRO A 108 9.76 -1.27 4.13
C PRO A 108 8.37 -1.91 3.95
N LEU A 109 7.55 -1.92 5.01
CA LEU A 109 6.19 -2.46 4.94
C LEU A 109 5.28 -1.62 4.06
N LYS A 110 5.50 -0.29 4.00
CA LYS A 110 4.79 0.60 3.09
C LYS A 110 5.02 0.17 1.64
N GLU A 111 6.27 -0.03 1.26
CA GLU A 111 6.65 -0.50 -0.07
C GLU A 111 6.13 -1.91 -0.36
N LEU A 112 6.15 -2.81 0.63
CA LEU A 112 5.60 -4.16 0.49
C LEU A 112 4.08 -4.14 0.24
N ALA A 113 3.33 -3.29 0.96
CA ALA A 113 1.89 -3.11 0.76
C ALA A 113 1.58 -2.53 -0.61
N LEU A 114 2.40 -1.56 -1.01
CA LEU A 114 2.40 -0.96 -2.33
C LEU A 114 2.63 -2.07 -3.39
N ALA A 115 3.67 -2.91 -3.27
CA ALA A 115 3.96 -3.98 -4.23
C ALA A 115 2.80 -5.00 -4.32
N GLY A 116 2.25 -5.39 -3.16
CA GLY A 116 1.06 -6.21 -3.07
C GLY A 116 -0.16 -5.58 -3.74
N GLY A 117 -0.35 -4.28 -3.54
CA GLY A 117 -1.39 -3.48 -4.16
C GLY A 117 -1.31 -3.46 -5.69
N ALA A 118 -0.11 -3.34 -6.26
CA ALA A 118 0.09 -3.42 -7.71
C ALA A 118 -0.37 -4.78 -8.27
N PHE A 119 -0.05 -5.87 -7.58
CA PHE A 119 -0.50 -7.22 -7.96
C PHE A 119 -2.02 -7.39 -7.81
N VAL A 120 -2.64 -6.82 -6.76
CA VAL A 120 -4.10 -6.79 -6.61
C VAL A 120 -4.75 -5.98 -7.74
N VAL A 121 -4.17 -4.84 -8.12
CA VAL A 121 -4.61 -4.05 -9.28
C VAL A 121 -4.49 -4.87 -10.56
N ALA A 122 -3.39 -5.59 -10.76
CA ALA A 122 -3.21 -6.49 -11.91
C ALA A 122 -4.27 -7.59 -11.94
N TYR A 123 -4.60 -8.18 -10.78
CA TYR A 123 -5.62 -9.22 -10.65
C TYR A 123 -7.02 -8.73 -11.04
N SER A 124 -7.29 -7.43 -10.88
CA SER A 124 -8.58 -6.83 -11.25
C SER A 124 -8.84 -6.75 -12.76
N PHE A 125 -7.83 -7.05 -13.60
CA PHE A 125 -7.98 -7.12 -15.06
C PHE A 125 -8.26 -8.56 -15.51
N GLU A 126 -9.35 -8.74 -16.26
CA GLU A 126 -9.82 -10.05 -16.76
C GLU A 126 -9.00 -10.59 -17.96
N THR A 127 -8.08 -9.79 -18.53
CA THR A 127 -7.31 -10.18 -19.72
C THR A 127 -6.11 -11.06 -19.33
N PRO A 128 -6.00 -12.31 -19.82
CA PRO A 128 -4.81 -13.13 -19.60
C PRO A 128 -3.59 -12.55 -20.31
N LEU A 129 -2.41 -12.65 -19.69
CA LEU A 129 -1.16 -12.22 -20.33
C LEU A 129 -0.54 -13.37 -21.13
N THR A 130 0.10 -13.02 -22.25
CA THR A 130 0.91 -13.95 -23.05
C THR A 130 2.38 -13.51 -23.07
N GLY A 131 3.29 -14.47 -23.30
CA GLY A 131 4.73 -14.21 -23.40
C GLY A 131 5.49 -14.20 -22.06
N LYS A 132 6.70 -13.63 -22.04
CA LYS A 132 7.65 -13.71 -20.92
C LYS A 132 7.09 -13.19 -19.58
N LEU A 133 6.20 -12.21 -19.62
CA LEU A 133 5.61 -11.62 -18.41
C LEU A 133 4.50 -12.46 -17.78
N ALA A 134 4.04 -13.53 -18.44
CA ALA A 134 3.08 -14.47 -17.86
C ALA A 134 3.62 -15.16 -16.59
N VAL A 135 4.94 -15.21 -16.39
CA VAL A 135 5.53 -15.72 -15.14
C VAL A 135 5.09 -14.90 -13.92
N LEU A 136 4.91 -13.58 -14.08
CA LEU A 136 4.46 -12.71 -12.99
C LEU A 136 3.01 -12.98 -12.59
N GLU A 137 2.20 -13.56 -13.48
CA GLU A 137 0.84 -14.01 -13.14
C GLU A 137 0.83 -15.16 -12.13
N LYS A 138 1.95 -15.89 -11.95
CA LYS A 138 2.07 -16.91 -10.90
C LYS A 138 2.23 -16.31 -9.51
N ILE A 139 2.86 -15.13 -9.41
CA ILE A 139 3.10 -14.43 -8.14
C ILE A 139 1.92 -13.51 -7.80
N MET A 140 1.26 -12.96 -8.82
CA MET A 140 0.13 -12.02 -8.69
C MET A 140 -0.94 -12.44 -7.65
N PRO A 141 -1.40 -13.71 -7.56
CA PRO A 141 -2.42 -14.09 -6.58
C PRO A 141 -1.99 -13.95 -5.13
N TYR A 142 -0.69 -13.92 -4.84
CA TYR A 142 -0.13 -13.77 -3.50
C TYR A 142 0.09 -12.30 -3.10
N GLY A 143 -0.13 -11.35 -4.02
CA GLY A 143 0.06 -9.92 -3.74
C GLY A 143 -0.84 -9.39 -2.61
N ASN A 144 -2.03 -9.97 -2.44
CA ASN A 144 -2.90 -9.66 -1.32
C ASN A 144 -2.23 -9.97 0.03
N LEU A 145 -1.41 -11.03 0.15
CA LEU A 145 -0.74 -11.39 1.39
C LEU A 145 0.26 -10.31 1.82
N PHE A 146 0.99 -9.72 0.88
CA PHE A 146 1.91 -8.60 1.15
C PHE A 146 1.17 -7.40 1.73
N PHE A 147 0.04 -7.02 1.13
CA PHE A 147 -0.82 -5.95 1.63
C PHE A 147 -1.39 -6.26 3.01
N LEU A 148 -1.97 -7.46 3.19
CA LEU A 148 -2.65 -7.85 4.43
C LEU A 148 -1.68 -8.05 5.60
N TYR A 149 -0.47 -8.53 5.32
CA TYR A 149 0.59 -8.58 6.31
C TYR A 149 0.97 -7.17 6.79
N THR A 150 1.18 -6.22 5.87
CA THR A 150 1.43 -4.83 6.25
C THR A 150 0.28 -4.23 7.05
N MET A 151 -0.98 -4.43 6.65
CA MET A 151 -2.13 -3.95 7.43
C MET A 151 -2.13 -4.54 8.84
N THR A 152 -1.79 -5.83 8.98
CA THR A 152 -1.70 -6.50 10.27
C THR A 152 -0.62 -5.87 11.16
N SER A 153 0.58 -5.68 10.60
CA SER A 153 1.72 -5.06 11.28
C SER A 153 1.47 -3.60 11.65
N TYR A 154 0.83 -2.82 10.76
CA TYR A 154 0.43 -1.45 11.06
C TYR A 154 -0.59 -1.40 12.19
N GLY A 155 -1.54 -2.33 12.24
CA GLY A 155 -2.48 -2.44 13.36
C GLY A 155 -1.78 -2.68 14.70
N ILE A 156 -0.78 -3.57 14.72
CA ILE A 156 0.04 -3.82 15.91
C ILE A 156 0.85 -2.57 16.30
N SER A 157 1.44 -1.90 15.32
CA SER A 157 2.17 -0.63 15.53
C SER A 157 1.27 0.46 16.10
N HIS A 158 -0.02 0.52 15.76
CA HIS A 158 -0.93 1.49 16.34
C HIS A 158 -1.12 1.29 17.85
N ILE A 159 -1.11 0.05 18.32
CA ILE A 159 -1.25 -0.27 19.74
C ILE A 159 0.06 0.01 20.47
N ILE A 160 1.20 -0.40 19.90
CA ILE A 160 2.53 -0.22 20.51
C ILE A 160 2.93 1.26 20.58
N TYR A 161 2.63 2.05 19.54
CA TYR A 161 2.98 3.47 19.45
C TYR A 161 1.76 4.37 19.71
N ALA A 162 0.79 3.90 20.50
CA ALA A 162 -0.48 4.59 20.69
C ALA A 162 -0.30 6.03 21.22
N GLU A 163 0.58 6.22 22.20
CA GLU A 163 0.89 7.53 22.80
C GLU A 163 1.47 8.54 21.80
N PHE A 164 2.17 8.07 20.77
CA PHE A 164 2.65 8.95 19.70
C PHE A 164 1.51 9.33 18.74
N LEU A 165 0.63 8.38 18.45
CA LEU A 165 -0.44 8.52 17.46
C LEU A 165 -1.66 9.28 17.96
N VAL A 166 -1.88 9.42 19.28
CA VAL A 166 -3.03 10.17 19.81
C VAL A 166 -3.08 11.62 19.29
N ASN A 167 -1.94 12.22 18.95
CA ASN A 167 -1.86 13.57 18.41
C ASN A 167 -2.29 13.67 16.94
N THR A 168 -2.45 12.54 16.25
CA THR A 168 -2.95 12.49 14.85
C THR A 168 -4.47 12.47 14.77
N VAL A 169 -5.15 12.15 15.88
CA VAL A 169 -6.61 12.16 15.95
C VAL A 169 -7.11 13.61 16.00
N PRO A 170 -8.13 13.98 15.19
CA PRO A 170 -8.66 15.34 15.18
C PRO A 170 -9.13 15.81 16.56
N GLY A 171 -8.77 17.03 16.95
CA GLY A 171 -9.03 17.56 18.30
C GLY A 171 -10.50 17.75 18.68
N TRP A 172 -11.43 17.61 17.74
CA TRP A 172 -12.87 17.60 18.03
C TRP A 172 -13.39 16.22 18.46
N MET A 173 -12.59 15.15 18.33
CA MET A 173 -12.96 13.81 18.75
C MET A 173 -12.61 13.62 20.22
N ALA A 174 -13.55 13.13 21.02
CA ALA A 174 -13.23 12.74 22.40
C ALA A 174 -12.42 11.42 22.42
N ASN A 175 -11.60 11.26 23.46
CA ASN A 175 -10.85 10.03 23.75
C ASN A 175 -9.97 9.55 22.58
N HIS A 176 -8.93 10.30 22.25
CA HIS A 176 -8.03 9.99 21.13
C HIS A 176 -7.40 8.59 21.24
N LEU A 177 -7.08 8.15 22.46
CA LEU A 177 -6.51 6.84 22.73
C LEU A 177 -7.45 5.69 22.33
N PHE A 178 -8.75 5.85 22.57
CA PHE A 178 -9.75 4.88 22.11
C PHE A 178 -9.71 4.72 20.60
N TRP A 179 -9.67 5.82 19.84
CA TRP A 179 -9.67 5.76 18.37
C TRP A 179 -8.39 5.14 17.82
N VAL A 180 -7.22 5.45 18.40
CA VAL A 180 -5.95 4.84 18.01
C VAL A 180 -5.95 3.33 18.27
N ASN A 181 -6.44 2.89 19.44
CA ASN A 181 -6.53 1.46 19.76
C ASN A 181 -7.57 0.73 18.90
N LEU A 182 -8.74 1.33 18.67
CA LEU A 182 -9.78 0.77 17.79
C LEU A 182 -9.23 0.58 16.37
N THR A 183 -8.52 1.58 15.86
CA THR A 183 -7.82 1.56 14.57
C THR A 183 -6.81 0.41 14.51
N GLY A 184 -5.99 0.24 15.55
CA GLY A 184 -5.04 -0.87 15.65
C GLY A 184 -5.70 -2.24 15.61
N VAL A 185 -6.71 -2.45 16.46
CA VAL A 185 -7.47 -3.71 16.52
C VAL A 185 -8.16 -4.01 15.19
N ALA A 186 -8.81 -3.00 14.57
CA ALA A 186 -9.52 -3.18 13.31
C ALA A 186 -8.58 -3.54 12.16
N LEU A 187 -7.41 -2.90 12.05
CA LEU A 187 -6.39 -3.24 11.06
C LEU A 187 -5.84 -4.65 11.25
N THR A 188 -5.45 -5.01 12.48
CA THR A 188 -4.89 -6.32 12.81
C THR A 188 -5.89 -7.45 12.55
N THR A 189 -7.11 -7.32 13.06
CA THR A 189 -8.14 -8.34 12.89
C THR A 189 -8.61 -8.46 11.44
N SER A 190 -8.72 -7.35 10.71
CA SER A 190 -9.04 -7.38 9.27
C SER A 190 -7.95 -8.09 8.47
N GLY A 191 -6.68 -7.77 8.71
CA GLY A 191 -5.56 -8.42 8.05
C GLY A 191 -5.53 -9.93 8.27
N ILE A 192 -5.62 -10.37 9.52
CA ILE A 192 -5.67 -11.79 9.89
C ILE A 192 -6.89 -12.49 9.27
N ALA A 193 -8.09 -11.92 9.43
CA ALA A 193 -9.31 -12.54 8.92
C ALA A 193 -9.28 -12.68 7.39
N LEU A 194 -8.75 -11.70 6.66
CA LEU A 194 -8.61 -11.75 5.21
C LEU A 194 -7.54 -12.74 4.75
N ILE A 195 -6.42 -12.88 5.49
CA ILE A 195 -5.39 -13.91 5.23
C ILE A 195 -6.00 -15.31 5.38
N LEU A 196 -6.78 -15.53 6.44
CA LEU A 196 -7.50 -16.77 6.65
C LEU A 196 -8.61 -16.96 5.59
N GLY A 197 -9.15 -15.88 5.03
CA GLY A 197 -10.21 -15.91 4.03
C GLY A 197 -11.61 -15.88 4.62
N ILE A 198 -11.74 -15.44 5.88
CA ILE A 198 -13.00 -15.30 6.60
C ILE A 198 -13.73 -14.08 6.09
N ARG A 199 -15.00 -14.24 5.66
CA ARG A 199 -15.92 -13.15 5.24
C ARG A 199 -15.26 -12.08 4.35
N ILE A 200 -14.41 -12.51 3.40
CA ILE A 200 -13.50 -11.65 2.61
C ILE A 200 -14.16 -10.36 2.12
N ARG A 201 -15.32 -10.48 1.46
CA ARG A 201 -16.02 -9.34 0.88
C ARG A 201 -16.38 -8.29 1.92
N ILE A 202 -16.99 -8.69 3.03
CA ILE A 202 -17.48 -7.73 4.03
C ILE A 202 -16.28 -7.09 4.76
N ILE A 203 -15.31 -7.90 5.20
CA ILE A 203 -14.16 -7.40 5.96
C ILE A 203 -13.30 -6.47 5.10
N ALA A 204 -13.05 -6.81 3.83
CA ALA A 204 -12.27 -5.97 2.94
C ALA A 204 -12.98 -4.64 2.60
N LEU A 205 -14.31 -4.65 2.48
CA LEU A 205 -15.09 -3.42 2.28
C LEU A 205 -15.10 -2.53 3.52
N LEU A 206 -15.20 -3.11 4.72
CA LEU A 206 -15.09 -2.37 5.99
C LEU A 206 -13.69 -1.78 6.17
N LEU A 207 -12.64 -2.55 5.87
CA LEU A 207 -11.25 -2.08 5.88
C LEU A 207 -11.04 -0.93 4.87
N SER A 208 -11.57 -1.08 3.65
CA SER A 208 -11.51 -0.04 2.62
C SER A 208 -12.21 1.25 3.06
N LEU A 209 -13.41 1.13 3.63
CA LEU A 209 -14.19 2.27 4.14
C LEU A 209 -13.47 2.97 5.29
N MET A 210 -12.95 2.21 6.26
CA MET A 210 -12.22 2.75 7.40
C MET A 210 -11.00 3.56 6.96
N ILE A 211 -10.15 3.00 6.08
CA ILE A 211 -8.97 3.70 5.57
C ILE A 211 -9.39 4.93 4.74
N PHE A 212 -10.48 4.84 3.97
CA PHE A 212 -11.00 5.98 3.21
C PHE A 212 -11.48 7.12 4.12
N LEU A 213 -12.11 6.81 5.26
CA LEU A 213 -12.48 7.81 6.24
C LEU A 213 -11.23 8.47 6.83
N TRP A 214 -10.19 7.71 7.18
CA TRP A 214 -8.93 8.28 7.68
C TRP A 214 -8.18 9.11 6.66
N PHE A 215 -8.27 8.78 5.37
CA PHE A 215 -7.77 9.65 4.32
C PHE A 215 -8.31 11.07 4.49
N TRP A 216 -9.62 11.23 4.67
CA TRP A 216 -10.24 12.55 4.86
C TRP A 216 -10.05 13.14 6.25
N LEU A 217 -10.13 12.32 7.30
CA LEU A 217 -10.15 12.81 8.68
C LEU A 217 -8.74 13.11 9.23
N ILE A 218 -7.72 12.38 8.78
CA ILE A 218 -6.36 12.45 9.33
C ILE A 218 -5.38 12.89 8.26
N HIS A 219 -5.32 12.18 7.14
CA HIS A 219 -4.23 12.38 6.21
C HIS A 219 -4.36 13.63 5.33
N VAL A 220 -5.56 13.97 4.87
CA VAL A 220 -5.81 15.22 4.13
C VAL A 220 -5.49 16.44 4.99
N PRO A 221 -6.00 16.57 6.24
CA PRO A 221 -5.60 17.65 7.13
C PRO A 221 -4.09 17.72 7.36
N GLY A 222 -3.43 16.58 7.59
CA GLY A 222 -1.97 16.52 7.74
C GLY A 222 -1.23 17.00 6.49
N ALA A 223 -1.67 16.57 5.30
CA ALA A 223 -1.09 17.00 4.03
C ALA A 223 -1.31 18.49 3.74
N LEU A 224 -2.43 19.07 4.18
CA LEU A 224 -2.69 20.51 4.06
C LEU A 224 -1.87 21.34 5.06
N TRP A 225 -1.61 20.79 6.25
CA TRP A 225 -0.80 21.43 7.28
C TRP A 225 0.68 21.55 6.88
N ASP A 226 1.26 20.46 6.36
CA ASP A 226 2.65 20.45 5.90
C ASP A 226 2.82 19.72 4.55
N PRO A 227 2.47 20.39 3.43
CA PRO A 227 2.43 19.76 2.10
C PRO A 227 3.82 19.46 1.52
N VAL A 228 4.87 20.17 1.97
CA VAL A 228 6.24 20.09 1.40
C VAL A 228 7.29 19.61 2.39
N GLY A 229 7.02 19.67 3.70
CA GLY A 229 7.95 19.21 4.72
C GLY A 229 8.24 17.72 4.61
N ASN A 230 9.48 17.37 5.00
CA ASN A 230 10.08 16.07 4.75
C ASN A 230 9.86 15.58 3.28
N ARG A 231 10.09 16.49 2.32
CA ARG A 231 9.89 16.27 0.88
C ARG A 231 8.45 15.86 0.52
N GLY A 232 7.46 16.42 1.23
CA GLY A 232 6.04 16.14 1.06
C GLY A 232 5.59 14.81 1.65
N ASN A 233 6.12 14.41 2.81
CA ASN A 233 5.83 13.10 3.38
C ASN A 233 4.37 12.90 3.79
N LEU A 234 3.72 13.94 4.32
CA LEU A 234 2.31 13.86 4.70
C LEU A 234 1.41 13.78 3.46
N LEU A 235 1.75 14.50 2.40
CA LEU A 235 1.07 14.39 1.11
C LEU A 235 1.18 12.96 0.55
N ALA A 236 2.38 12.38 0.51
CA ALA A 236 2.58 11.00 0.06
C ALA A 236 1.76 10.01 0.92
N SER A 237 1.79 10.17 2.24
CA SER A 237 1.07 9.30 3.18
C SER A 237 -0.45 9.39 3.04
N ALA A 238 -0.99 10.56 2.65
CA ALA A 238 -2.40 10.68 2.32
C ALA A 238 -2.78 9.85 1.10
N PHE A 239 -1.99 9.94 0.04
CA PHE A 239 -2.29 9.14 -1.15
C PHE A 239 -1.94 7.65 -0.97
N ASP A 240 -1.01 7.29 -0.07
CA ASP A 240 -0.83 5.90 0.38
C ASP A 240 -2.12 5.36 1.01
N ALA A 241 -2.73 6.12 1.93
CA ALA A 241 -4.01 5.73 2.53
C ALA A 241 -5.10 5.57 1.48
N LEU A 242 -5.18 6.48 0.51
CA LEU A 242 -6.12 6.36 -0.61
C LEU A 242 -5.86 5.08 -1.43
N ALA A 243 -4.60 4.80 -1.78
CA ALA A 243 -4.21 3.59 -2.48
C ALA A 243 -4.55 2.32 -1.70
N TYR A 244 -4.29 2.29 -0.39
CA TYR A 244 -4.60 1.15 0.48
C TYR A 244 -6.10 0.91 0.60
N SER A 245 -6.90 1.98 0.70
CA SER A 245 -8.35 1.87 0.61
C SER A 245 -8.78 1.26 -0.74
N GLY A 246 -8.16 1.69 -1.84
CA GLY A 246 -8.40 1.13 -3.18
C GLY A 246 -8.02 -0.34 -3.31
N VAL A 247 -6.89 -0.75 -2.73
CA VAL A 247 -6.45 -2.16 -2.71
C VAL A 247 -7.42 -3.01 -1.90
N ALA A 248 -7.81 -2.59 -0.70
CA ALA A 248 -8.81 -3.29 0.10
C ALA A 248 -10.16 -3.39 -0.64
N LEU A 249 -10.59 -2.34 -1.34
CA LEU A 249 -11.79 -2.35 -2.19
C LEU A 249 -11.67 -3.42 -3.28
N LEU A 250 -10.55 -3.46 -3.99
CA LEU A 250 -10.30 -4.45 -5.03
C LEU A 250 -10.26 -5.89 -4.48
N ILE A 251 -9.65 -6.11 -3.32
CA ILE A 251 -9.67 -7.42 -2.64
C ILE A 251 -11.13 -7.85 -2.41
N GLY A 252 -11.95 -6.98 -1.81
CA GLY A 252 -13.35 -7.29 -1.52
C GLY A 252 -14.22 -7.55 -2.76
N LEU A 253 -13.84 -6.99 -3.91
CA LEU A 253 -14.59 -7.11 -5.17
C LEU A 253 -14.11 -8.25 -6.07
N THR A 254 -12.85 -8.66 -5.97
CA THR A 254 -12.21 -9.56 -6.95
C THR A 254 -11.69 -10.86 -6.35
N MET A 255 -11.34 -10.88 -5.05
CA MET A 255 -10.83 -12.08 -4.42
C MET A 255 -11.94 -13.12 -4.25
N LYS A 256 -11.68 -14.35 -4.71
CA LYS A 256 -12.63 -15.46 -4.60
C LYS A 256 -12.72 -15.94 -3.15
N LYS A 257 -13.90 -16.46 -2.79
CA LYS A 257 -14.12 -17.10 -1.49
C LYS A 257 -13.23 -18.35 -1.36
N GLN A 258 -12.69 -18.57 -0.17
CA GLN A 258 -11.88 -19.77 0.09
C GLN A 258 -12.80 -21.00 0.23
N LYS A 259 -12.43 -22.10 -0.43
CA LYS A 259 -13.21 -23.35 -0.44
C LYS A 259 -13.47 -23.91 0.97
N TRP A 260 -12.52 -23.77 1.89
CA TRP A 260 -12.67 -24.28 3.25
C TRP A 260 -13.73 -23.51 4.05
N VAL A 261 -13.88 -22.20 3.79
CA VAL A 261 -14.93 -21.37 4.40
C VAL A 261 -16.31 -21.74 3.84
N GLU A 262 -16.39 -22.01 2.53
CA GLU A 262 -17.60 -22.57 1.93
C GLU A 262 -17.97 -23.92 2.53
N ASN A 263 -16.98 -24.76 2.83
CA ASN A 263 -17.23 -26.03 3.48
C ASN A 263 -17.86 -25.79 4.86
N ILE A 264 -17.26 -24.98 5.73
CA ILE A 264 -17.78 -24.71 7.08
C ILE A 264 -19.20 -24.13 7.05
N GLU A 265 -19.47 -23.16 6.18
CA GLU A 265 -20.79 -22.54 6.09
C GLU A 265 -21.87 -23.49 5.56
N ARG A 266 -21.51 -24.56 4.82
CA ARG A 266 -22.46 -25.60 4.40
C ARG A 266 -22.85 -26.57 5.51
N TRP A 267 -22.09 -26.62 6.61
CA TRP A 267 -22.40 -27.47 7.77
C TRP A 267 -23.37 -26.81 8.76
N GLN A 268 -23.70 -25.52 8.58
CA GLN A 268 -24.69 -24.77 9.36
C GLN A 268 -26.04 -24.75 8.65
#